data_AF-A0A2V8Q8P8-F1
#
_entry.id   AF-A0A2V8Q8P8-F1
#
_cell.length_a   1.000
_cell.length_b   1.000
_cell.length_c   1.000
_cell.angle_alpha   90.00
_cell.angle_beta   90.00
_cell.angle_gamma   90.00
#
_symmetry.space_group_name_H-M   'P 1'
#
loop_
_entity.id
_entity.type
_entity.pdbx_description
1 polymer ?
#
loop_
_entity_poly.entity_id
_entity_poly.type
_entity_poly.pdbx_seq_one_letter_code
_entity_poly.pdbx_strand_id
1 'polypeptide(L)'
;MVWIPGGTFQMGSNDHYPEEAPAHPVTVEGFWMDQYTVTNAQFSRFVEHTNYVTLAERLPSPADYPGAKPEMLVPASVVFRRPGYKVDLSDHFEWWTYVPGTSWRHPLGPCSSLKNLAKHPVVHVAYEDALAYANWIGKQLPTEAEWEFAARGGLEGASYVWGDEFEPEGEVLANTWQGDFPNENLLTDGFEWT
;
A
#
# COMPACT_ATOMS: atom_id res chain seq x y z
N MET A 1 14.43 11.25 -4.28
CA MET A 1 15.00 10.57 -3.10
C MET A 1 15.59 11.60 -2.14
N VAL A 2 15.68 11.24 -0.87
CA VAL A 2 16.42 11.91 0.20
C VAL A 2 17.45 10.96 0.78
N TRP A 3 18.59 11.49 1.21
CA TRP A 3 19.60 10.71 1.91
C TRP A 3 19.18 10.57 3.38
N ILE A 4 19.11 9.33 3.85
CA ILE A 4 18.83 8.97 5.23
C ILE A 4 20.16 8.56 5.88
N PRO A 5 20.70 9.34 6.83
CA PRO A 5 21.88 8.94 7.58
C PRO A 5 21.57 7.67 8.36
N GLY A 6 22.37 6.62 8.17
CA GLY A 6 22.21 5.35 8.90
C GLY A 6 22.38 5.52 10.40
N GLY A 7 21.90 4.54 11.15
CA GLY A 7 21.91 4.57 12.60
C GLY A 7 21.32 3.30 13.21
N THR A 8 21.29 3.27 14.54
CA THR A 8 20.62 2.23 15.31
C THR A 8 19.35 2.80 15.91
N PHE A 9 18.25 2.06 15.83
CA PHE A 9 16.95 2.42 16.40
C PHE A 9 16.24 1.20 17.00
N GLN A 10 15.24 1.41 17.85
CA GLN A 10 14.31 0.36 18.24
C GLN A 10 13.28 0.12 17.12
N MET A 11 13.37 -1.04 16.48
CA MET A 11 12.41 -1.52 15.48
C MET A 11 11.28 -2.30 16.15
N GLY A 12 10.05 -2.15 15.67
CA GLY A 12 8.86 -2.82 16.18
C GLY A 12 8.25 -2.15 17.43
N SER A 13 7.35 -2.88 18.10
CA SER A 13 6.66 -2.40 19.31
C SER A 13 6.28 -3.53 20.26
N ASN A 14 6.34 -3.27 21.56
CA ASN A 14 5.86 -4.21 22.59
C ASN A 14 4.42 -3.94 23.05
N ASP A 15 3.83 -2.82 22.63
CA ASP A 15 2.56 -2.31 23.16
C ASP A 15 1.39 -2.43 22.17
N HIS A 16 1.67 -2.84 20.93
CA HIS A 16 0.70 -2.94 19.83
C HIS A 16 0.42 -4.41 19.47
N TYR A 17 0.48 -4.77 18.18
CA TYR A 17 0.15 -6.11 17.72
C TYR A 17 1.22 -7.14 18.12
N PRO A 18 0.84 -8.39 18.42
CA PRO A 18 1.80 -9.44 18.81
C PRO A 18 2.93 -9.67 17.80
N GLU A 19 2.65 -9.51 16.51
CA GLU A 19 3.60 -9.65 15.41
C GLU A 19 4.61 -8.50 15.30
N GLU A 20 4.35 -7.35 15.94
CA GLU A 20 5.28 -6.22 16.01
C GLU A 20 6.31 -6.39 17.15
N ALA A 21 6.04 -7.33 18.07
CA ALA A 21 6.89 -7.62 19.22
C ALA A 21 7.89 -8.76 18.93
N PRO A 22 9.07 -8.77 19.61
CA PRO A 22 9.52 -7.76 20.54
C PRO A 22 10.18 -6.57 19.84
N ALA A 23 10.03 -5.38 20.42
CA ALA A 23 10.85 -4.24 20.03
C ALA A 23 12.33 -4.55 20.27
N HIS A 24 13.19 -4.29 19.29
CA HIS A 24 14.60 -4.68 19.33
C HIS A 24 15.51 -3.70 18.56
N PRO A 25 16.78 -3.55 18.97
CA PRO A 25 17.71 -2.66 18.29
C PRO A 25 18.09 -3.22 16.90
N VAL A 26 17.94 -2.39 15.88
CA VAL A 26 18.37 -2.69 14.50
C VAL A 26 19.27 -1.56 14.00
N THR A 27 20.36 -1.91 13.31
CA THR A 27 21.26 -0.95 12.67
C THR A 27 21.10 -1.02 11.16
N VAL A 28 20.90 0.14 10.53
CA VAL A 28 20.90 0.29 9.07
C VAL A 28 22.04 1.19 8.63
N GLU A 29 22.63 0.91 7.47
CA GLU A 29 23.60 1.83 6.85
C GLU A 29 22.90 3.08 6.31
N GLY A 30 23.65 4.05 5.80
CA GLY A 30 23.05 5.20 5.12
C GLY A 30 22.51 4.80 3.75
N PHE A 31 21.29 5.22 3.41
CA PHE A 31 20.63 4.86 2.16
C PHE A 31 19.83 6.04 1.58
N TRP A 32 19.44 5.91 0.31
CA TRP A 32 18.51 6.83 -0.33
C TRP A 32 17.09 6.26 -0.27
N MET A 33 16.11 7.07 0.12
CA MET A 33 14.68 6.71 0.10
C MET A 33 13.88 7.68 -0.77
N ASP A 34 12.88 7.20 -1.50
CA ASP A 34 11.95 8.09 -2.20
C ASP A 34 11.07 8.84 -1.18
N GLN A 35 10.85 10.15 -1.40
CA GLN A 35 10.03 10.99 -0.51
C GLN A 35 8.53 10.71 -0.66
N TYR A 36 8.15 10.12 -1.79
CA TYR A 36 6.76 9.85 -2.15
C TYR A 36 6.67 8.43 -2.68
N THR A 37 5.50 7.83 -2.54
CA THR A 37 5.17 6.57 -3.20
C THR A 37 5.27 6.71 -4.72
N VAL A 38 5.46 5.58 -5.40
CA VAL A 38 5.47 5.56 -6.87
C VAL A 38 4.08 5.97 -7.38
N THR A 39 4.06 7.00 -8.22
CA THR A 39 2.82 7.55 -8.76
C THR A 39 2.35 6.83 -10.02
N ASN A 40 1.05 6.93 -10.33
CA ASN A 40 0.49 6.44 -11.59
C ASN A 40 1.23 6.96 -12.83
N ALA A 41 1.64 8.24 -12.84
CA ALA A 41 2.39 8.81 -13.96
C ALA A 41 3.78 8.20 -14.12
N GLN A 42 4.47 7.88 -13.02
CA GLN A 42 5.78 7.23 -13.06
C GLN A 42 5.65 5.77 -13.52
N PHE A 43 4.68 5.05 -12.98
CA PHE A 43 4.42 3.65 -13.37
C PHE A 43 3.95 3.55 -14.83
N SER A 44 3.16 4.51 -15.33
CA SER A 44 2.78 4.55 -16.76
C SER A 44 4.00 4.64 -17.66
N ARG A 45 4.98 5.49 -17.32
CA ARG A 45 6.24 5.57 -18.09
C ARG A 45 6.99 4.25 -18.08
N PHE A 46 7.08 3.58 -16.95
CA PHE A 46 7.70 2.25 -16.88
C PHE A 46 7.03 1.28 -17.85
N VAL A 47 5.71 1.19 -17.80
CA VAL A 47 4.95 0.27 -18.67
C VAL A 47 5.06 0.67 -20.14
N GLU A 48 5.03 1.95 -20.48
CA GLU A 48 5.21 2.45 -21.85
C GLU A 48 6.58 2.08 -22.45
N HIS A 49 7.65 2.12 -21.65
CA HIS A 49 9.00 1.80 -22.13
C HIS A 49 9.28 0.30 -22.22
N THR A 50 8.63 -0.50 -21.37
CA THR A 50 8.96 -1.92 -21.20
C THR A 50 7.90 -2.87 -21.74
N ASN A 51 6.70 -2.37 -22.03
CA ASN A 51 5.50 -3.16 -22.27
C ASN A 51 5.18 -4.14 -21.12
N TYR A 52 5.55 -3.77 -19.89
CA TYR A 52 5.31 -4.60 -18.71
C TYR A 52 3.81 -4.83 -18.47
N VAL A 53 3.45 -6.05 -18.11
CA VAL A 53 2.08 -6.47 -17.78
C VAL A 53 2.07 -6.87 -16.32
N THR A 54 1.28 -6.20 -15.46
CA THR A 54 1.29 -6.48 -14.02
C THR A 54 0.67 -7.83 -13.69
N LEU A 55 0.90 -8.35 -12.49
CA LEU A 55 0.28 -9.61 -12.06
C LEU A 55 -1.26 -9.58 -12.21
N ALA A 56 -1.89 -8.47 -11.85
CA ALA A 56 -3.34 -8.27 -11.97
C ALA A 56 -3.85 -8.28 -13.43
N GLU A 57 -2.98 -8.03 -14.41
CA GLU A 57 -3.30 -8.02 -15.84
C GLU A 57 -3.02 -9.37 -16.53
N ARG A 58 -2.35 -10.31 -15.85
CA ARG A 58 -2.01 -11.64 -16.39
C ARG A 58 -3.12 -12.64 -16.11
N LEU A 59 -3.22 -13.66 -16.98
CA LEU A 59 -4.09 -14.80 -16.73
C LEU A 59 -3.50 -15.64 -15.59
N PRO A 60 -4.23 -15.84 -14.47
CA PRO A 60 -3.73 -16.67 -13.38
C PRO A 60 -3.53 -18.13 -13.80
N SER A 61 -2.44 -18.74 -13.35
CA SER A 61 -2.22 -20.18 -13.54
C SER A 61 -3.03 -20.97 -12.52
N PRO A 62 -3.86 -21.96 -12.93
CA PRO A 62 -4.58 -22.81 -11.98
C PRO A 62 -3.67 -23.54 -10.98
N ALA A 63 -2.40 -23.77 -11.34
CA ALA A 63 -1.44 -24.45 -10.47
C ALA A 63 -1.07 -23.62 -9.22
N ASP A 64 -1.13 -22.29 -9.34
CA ASP A 64 -0.80 -21.37 -8.24
C ASP A 64 -1.99 -21.21 -7.26
N TYR A 65 -3.20 -21.61 -7.69
CA TYR A 65 -4.43 -21.46 -6.92
C TYR A 65 -5.24 -22.77 -6.84
N PRO A 66 -4.74 -23.80 -6.13
CA PRO A 66 -5.49 -25.05 -5.94
C PRO A 66 -6.87 -24.81 -5.33
N GLY A 67 -7.92 -25.30 -6.00
CA GLY A 67 -9.31 -25.16 -5.53
C GLY A 67 -10.02 -23.88 -5.99
N ALA A 68 -9.33 -22.99 -6.72
CA ALA A 68 -9.99 -21.87 -7.37
C ALA A 68 -10.97 -22.36 -8.44
N LYS A 69 -12.14 -21.73 -8.50
CA LYS A 69 -13.13 -21.99 -9.54
C LYS A 69 -12.58 -21.51 -10.89
N PRO A 70 -12.68 -22.27 -11.99
CA PRO A 70 -12.14 -21.87 -13.29
C PRO A 70 -12.58 -20.47 -13.77
N GLU A 71 -13.83 -20.09 -13.48
CA GLU A 71 -14.38 -18.78 -13.82
C GLU A 71 -13.76 -17.61 -13.04
N MET A 72 -13.07 -17.89 -11.93
CA MET A 72 -12.34 -16.90 -11.13
C MET A 72 -10.89 -16.73 -11.59
N LEU A 73 -10.37 -17.60 -12.47
CA LEU A 73 -9.00 -17.53 -12.98
C LEU A 73 -8.94 -16.59 -14.19
N VAL A 74 -9.14 -15.30 -13.92
CA VAL A 74 -9.13 -14.23 -14.92
C VAL A 74 -8.26 -13.07 -14.42
N PRO A 75 -7.73 -12.21 -15.32
CA PRO A 75 -7.07 -10.97 -14.91
C PRO A 75 -8.00 -10.13 -14.06
N ALA A 76 -7.61 -9.88 -12.83
CA ALA A 76 -8.43 -9.18 -11.86
C ALA A 76 -7.59 -8.69 -10.67
N SER A 77 -8.22 -7.85 -9.87
CA SER A 77 -7.77 -7.51 -8.53
C SER A 77 -8.98 -7.32 -7.62
N VAL A 78 -8.70 -7.17 -6.34
CA VAL A 78 -9.69 -6.91 -5.31
C VAL A 78 -9.95 -5.41 -5.20
N VAL A 79 -11.22 -5.01 -5.09
CA VAL A 79 -11.69 -3.62 -4.98
C VAL A 79 -12.55 -3.49 -3.74
N PHE A 80 -12.37 -2.40 -2.99
CA PHE A 80 -13.17 -2.10 -1.82
C PHE A 80 -14.59 -1.69 -2.26
N ARG A 81 -15.60 -2.27 -1.63
CA ARG A 81 -17.01 -1.90 -1.83
C ARG A 81 -17.68 -1.82 -0.47
N ARG A 82 -18.27 -0.65 -0.17
CA ARG A 82 -19.07 -0.47 1.04
C ARG A 82 -20.27 -1.41 0.99
N PRO A 83 -20.45 -2.30 1.98
CA PRO A 83 -21.60 -3.22 2.01
C PRO A 83 -22.93 -2.47 2.11
N GLY A 84 -22.96 -1.38 2.90
CA GLY A 84 -24.17 -0.62 3.21
C GLY A 84 -25.03 -1.26 4.31
N TYR A 85 -24.48 -2.25 5.01
CA TYR A 85 -25.10 -2.97 6.13
C TYR A 85 -24.00 -3.42 7.11
N LYS A 86 -24.37 -3.69 8.37
CA LYS A 86 -23.41 -4.18 9.37
C LYS A 86 -22.88 -5.55 8.99
N VAL A 87 -21.56 -5.71 8.99
CA VAL A 87 -20.84 -6.93 8.61
C VAL A 87 -20.01 -7.48 9.76
N ASP A 88 -19.58 -8.73 9.64
CA ASP A 88 -18.58 -9.32 10.54
C ASP A 88 -17.18 -8.83 10.13
N LEU A 89 -16.51 -8.08 11.02
CA LEU A 89 -15.18 -7.52 10.75
C LEU A 89 -14.06 -8.57 10.69
N SER A 90 -14.34 -9.83 11.01
CA SER A 90 -13.42 -10.95 10.78
C SER A 90 -13.51 -11.53 9.35
N ASP A 91 -14.58 -11.22 8.60
CA ASP A 91 -14.77 -11.67 7.23
C ASP A 91 -14.55 -10.53 6.22
N HIS A 92 -13.30 -10.41 5.77
CA HIS A 92 -12.91 -9.37 4.83
C HIS A 92 -13.57 -9.50 3.44
N PHE A 93 -14.14 -10.65 3.09
CA PHE A 93 -14.85 -10.83 1.81
C PHE A 93 -16.13 -9.99 1.73
N GLU A 94 -16.65 -9.51 2.86
CA GLU A 94 -17.84 -8.66 2.90
C GLU A 94 -17.62 -7.28 2.28
N TRP A 95 -16.40 -6.73 2.32
CA TRP A 95 -16.07 -5.41 1.73
C TRP A 95 -14.99 -5.43 0.67
N TRP A 96 -14.25 -6.54 0.51
CA TRP A 96 -13.27 -6.71 -0.55
C TRP A 96 -13.80 -7.65 -1.63
N THR A 97 -14.10 -7.09 -2.81
CA THR A 97 -14.66 -7.86 -3.93
C THR A 97 -13.62 -8.14 -5.00
N TYR A 98 -13.48 -9.40 -5.42
CA TYR A 98 -12.69 -9.77 -6.59
C TYR A 98 -13.40 -9.32 -7.88
N VAL A 99 -12.81 -8.38 -8.62
CA VAL A 99 -13.44 -7.76 -9.80
C VAL A 99 -12.59 -7.97 -11.06
N PRO A 100 -13.05 -8.78 -12.03
CA PRO A 100 -12.37 -8.98 -13.31
C PRO A 100 -12.09 -7.67 -14.05
N GLY A 101 -10.91 -7.58 -14.66
CA GLY A 101 -10.45 -6.39 -15.38
C GLY A 101 -9.99 -5.23 -14.49
N THR A 102 -9.95 -5.40 -13.17
CA THR A 102 -9.32 -4.43 -12.27
C THR A 102 -7.80 -4.57 -12.35
N SER A 103 -7.13 -3.45 -12.61
CA SER A 103 -5.67 -3.34 -12.58
C SER A 103 -5.26 -1.92 -12.20
N TRP A 104 -3.96 -1.63 -12.19
CA TRP A 104 -3.44 -0.30 -11.93
C TRP A 104 -4.00 0.76 -12.92
N ARG A 105 -4.41 0.39 -14.13
CA ARG A 105 -5.06 1.29 -15.11
C ARG A 105 -6.53 1.56 -14.81
N HIS A 106 -7.16 0.63 -14.11
CA HIS A 106 -8.59 0.55 -13.84
C HIS A 106 -8.84 0.25 -12.35
N PRO A 107 -8.45 1.17 -11.43
CA PRO A 107 -8.33 0.86 -10.01
C PRO A 107 -9.68 0.65 -9.27
N LEU A 108 -10.79 1.08 -9.87
CA LEU A 108 -12.14 0.86 -9.32
C LEU A 108 -12.95 -0.13 -10.18
N GLY A 109 -12.26 -0.98 -10.94
CA GLY A 109 -12.85 -1.94 -11.87
C GLY A 109 -12.85 -1.46 -13.33
N PRO A 110 -13.34 -2.29 -14.27
CA PRO A 110 -13.05 -2.17 -15.71
C PRO A 110 -13.55 -0.87 -16.37
N CYS A 111 -14.52 -0.19 -15.76
CA CYS A 111 -15.05 1.09 -16.27
C CYS A 111 -14.32 2.32 -15.70
N SER A 112 -13.42 2.13 -14.74
CA SER A 112 -12.66 3.23 -14.12
C SER A 112 -11.45 3.62 -14.97
N SER A 113 -10.76 4.70 -14.62
CA SER A 113 -9.55 5.12 -15.33
C SER A 113 -8.64 5.93 -14.40
N LEU A 114 -7.43 6.21 -14.86
CA LEU A 114 -6.47 7.09 -14.18
C LEU A 114 -6.74 8.59 -14.36
N LYS A 115 -7.91 8.98 -14.88
CA LYS A 115 -8.26 10.38 -15.08
C LYS A 115 -8.20 11.12 -13.73
N ASN A 116 -7.39 12.18 -13.68
CA ASN A 116 -7.10 12.98 -12.49
C ASN A 116 -6.31 12.27 -11.38
N LEU A 117 -5.79 11.04 -11.61
CA LEU A 117 -5.05 10.26 -10.61
C LEU A 117 -3.54 10.18 -10.88
N ALA A 118 -3.01 11.03 -11.78
CA ALA A 118 -1.63 10.95 -12.24
C ALA A 118 -0.59 11.05 -11.10
N LYS A 119 -0.88 11.82 -10.05
CA LYS A 119 0.00 12.01 -8.88
C LYS A 119 -0.32 11.07 -7.72
N HIS A 120 -1.38 10.29 -7.83
CA HIS A 120 -1.79 9.35 -6.80
C HIS A 120 -0.86 8.14 -6.82
N PRO A 121 -0.68 7.44 -5.68
CA PRO A 121 0.07 6.21 -5.64
C PRO A 121 -0.49 5.21 -6.66
N VAL A 122 0.39 4.49 -7.35
CA VAL A 122 -0.04 3.35 -8.16
C VAL A 122 -0.51 2.22 -7.24
N VAL A 123 -1.65 1.62 -7.57
CA VAL A 123 -2.28 0.52 -6.82
C VAL A 123 -2.45 -0.71 -7.72
N HIS A 124 -2.89 -1.85 -7.16
CA HIS A 124 -2.99 -3.13 -7.88
C HIS A 124 -1.66 -3.60 -8.48
N VAL A 125 -0.58 -3.35 -7.76
CA VAL A 125 0.78 -3.81 -8.06
C VAL A 125 1.16 -4.87 -7.04
N ALA A 126 1.61 -6.02 -7.52
CA ALA A 126 2.17 -7.07 -6.68
C ALA A 126 3.64 -6.76 -6.33
N TYR A 127 4.22 -7.53 -5.41
CA TYR A 127 5.63 -7.42 -5.06
C TYR A 127 6.56 -7.50 -6.28
N GLU A 128 6.30 -8.42 -7.20
CA GLU A 128 7.08 -8.56 -8.43
C GLU A 128 6.95 -7.36 -9.38
N ASP A 129 5.81 -6.69 -9.39
CA ASP A 129 5.57 -5.48 -10.19
C ASP A 129 6.37 -4.30 -9.64
N ALA A 130 6.37 -4.14 -8.32
CA ALA A 130 7.15 -3.13 -7.62
C ALA A 130 8.66 -3.37 -7.81
N LEU A 131 9.10 -4.62 -7.72
CA LEU A 131 10.49 -5.00 -7.94
C LEU A 131 10.94 -4.76 -9.40
N ALA A 132 10.10 -5.12 -10.37
CA ALA A 132 10.37 -4.86 -11.79
C ALA A 132 10.50 -3.36 -12.08
N TYR A 133 9.60 -2.55 -11.52
CA TYR A 133 9.67 -1.09 -11.62
C TYR A 133 10.95 -0.53 -10.99
N ALA A 134 11.28 -0.96 -9.76
CA ALA A 134 12.48 -0.51 -9.04
C ALA A 134 13.75 -0.82 -9.84
N ASN A 135 13.86 -2.04 -10.36
CA ASN A 135 14.99 -2.46 -11.19
C ASN A 135 15.09 -1.62 -12.48
N TRP A 136 13.97 -1.31 -13.13
CA TRP A 136 13.95 -0.50 -14.36
C TRP A 136 14.49 0.92 -14.14
N ILE A 137 14.17 1.55 -13.00
CA ILE A 137 14.72 2.86 -12.65
C ILE A 137 16.11 2.81 -12.00
N GLY A 138 16.74 1.63 -11.93
CA GLY A 138 18.05 1.45 -11.30
C GLY A 138 18.05 1.65 -9.78
N LYS A 139 16.94 1.29 -9.13
CA LYS A 139 16.77 1.30 -7.67
C LYS A 139 16.47 -0.12 -7.16
N GLN A 140 16.21 -0.21 -5.86
CA GLN A 140 15.74 -1.41 -5.18
C GLN A 140 14.60 -1.05 -4.22
N LEU A 141 13.81 -2.05 -3.81
CA LEU A 141 12.86 -1.86 -2.71
C LEU A 141 13.63 -1.74 -1.39
N PRO A 142 13.16 -0.92 -0.43
CA PRO A 142 13.76 -0.88 0.88
C PRO A 142 13.52 -2.20 1.60
N THR A 143 14.45 -2.58 2.46
CA THR A 143 14.19 -3.58 3.50
C THR A 143 13.15 -3.04 4.49
N GLU A 144 12.51 -3.92 5.24
CA GLU A 144 11.57 -3.55 6.30
C GLU A 144 12.22 -2.60 7.32
N ALA A 145 13.45 -2.89 7.74
CA ALA A 145 14.22 -2.07 8.67
C ALA A 145 14.54 -0.67 8.11
N GLU A 146 14.95 -0.57 6.84
CA GLU A 146 15.16 0.74 6.19
C GLU A 146 13.84 1.53 6.09
N TRP A 147 12.73 0.85 5.80
CA TRP A 147 11.43 1.48 5.69
C TRP A 147 10.96 2.04 7.05
N GLU A 148 11.00 1.25 8.12
CA GLU A 148 10.61 1.71 9.45
C GLU A 148 11.56 2.78 9.98
N PHE A 149 12.87 2.63 9.79
CA PHE A 149 13.85 3.63 10.21
C PHE A 149 13.62 4.99 9.52
N ALA A 150 13.35 4.97 8.21
CA ALA A 150 13.02 6.19 7.47
C ALA A 150 11.69 6.79 7.93
N ALA A 151 10.66 5.94 8.15
CA ALA A 151 9.34 6.37 8.60
C ALA A 151 9.38 7.04 9.98
N ARG A 152 10.19 6.53 10.92
CA ARG A 152 10.36 7.13 12.24
C ARG A 152 10.94 8.53 12.22
N GLY A 153 11.61 8.95 11.15
CA GLY A 153 12.06 10.33 10.98
C GLY A 153 13.03 10.83 12.07
N GLY A 154 13.72 9.90 12.76
CA GLY A 154 14.60 10.21 13.90
C GLY A 154 13.91 10.26 15.27
N LEU A 155 12.62 9.94 15.36
CA LEU A 155 11.90 9.77 16.62
C LEU A 155 12.13 8.35 17.16
N GLU A 156 12.60 8.26 18.41
CA GLU A 156 12.82 6.98 19.08
C GLU A 156 11.52 6.52 19.75
N GLY A 157 11.03 5.34 19.40
CA GLY A 157 9.90 4.70 20.09
C GLY A 157 8.52 5.35 19.91
N ALA A 158 8.39 6.40 19.10
CA ALA A 158 7.11 7.06 18.85
C ALA A 158 6.11 6.13 18.14
N SER A 159 4.83 6.28 18.46
CA SER A 159 3.73 5.49 17.84
C SER A 159 3.46 5.85 16.38
N TYR A 160 3.64 7.11 16.01
CA TYR A 160 3.43 7.62 14.65
C TYR A 160 4.68 8.33 14.14
N VAL A 161 4.75 8.53 12.81
CA VAL A 161 5.88 9.20 12.14
C VAL A 161 6.04 10.68 12.55
N TRP A 162 5.08 11.24 13.29
CA TRP A 162 5.06 12.61 13.79
C TRP A 162 5.03 12.72 15.34
N GLY A 163 4.96 11.61 16.08
CA GLY A 163 4.88 11.61 17.54
C GLY A 163 3.94 10.53 18.10
N ASP A 164 3.49 10.71 19.34
CA ASP A 164 2.68 9.71 20.05
C ASP A 164 1.17 9.94 19.94
N GLU A 165 0.76 11.16 19.59
CA GLU A 165 -0.64 11.53 19.42
C GLU A 165 -1.07 11.33 17.96
N PHE A 166 -2.24 10.72 17.76
CA PHE A 166 -2.76 10.43 16.42
C PHE A 166 -3.15 11.72 15.67
N GLU A 167 -3.83 12.63 16.36
CA GLU A 167 -4.25 13.95 15.86
C GLU A 167 -3.69 15.03 16.80
N PRO A 168 -2.39 15.35 16.71
CA PRO A 168 -1.79 16.36 17.57
C PRO A 168 -2.46 17.70 17.31
N GLU A 169 -2.92 18.36 18.39
CA GLU A 169 -3.69 19.61 18.31
C GLU A 169 -4.99 19.52 17.48
N GLY A 170 -5.49 18.30 17.22
CA GLY A 170 -6.67 18.05 16.39
C GLY A 170 -6.41 18.08 14.89
N GLU A 171 -5.15 18.12 14.47
CA GLU A 171 -4.75 18.08 13.05
C GLU A 171 -4.67 16.64 12.55
N VAL A 172 -5.32 16.36 11.42
CA VAL A 172 -5.24 15.05 10.78
C VAL A 172 -4.03 14.99 9.86
N LEU A 173 -3.07 14.13 10.20
CA LEU A 173 -1.76 14.06 9.52
C LEU A 173 -1.62 12.90 8.53
N ALA A 174 -2.60 12.01 8.45
CA ALA A 174 -2.65 10.94 7.46
C ALA A 174 -4.07 10.68 6.94
N ASN A 175 -4.16 10.38 5.64
CA ASN A 175 -5.37 9.87 5.00
C ASN A 175 -5.65 8.44 5.52
N THR A 176 -6.69 8.31 6.33
CA THR A 176 -7.10 7.08 7.04
C THR A 176 -8.62 6.94 7.00
N TRP A 177 -9.20 5.95 7.66
CA TRP A 177 -10.65 5.83 7.75
C TRP A 177 -11.17 6.42 9.06
N GLN A 178 -12.20 7.28 9.00
CA GLN A 178 -12.88 7.80 10.19
C GLN A 178 -14.36 7.42 10.15
N GLY A 179 -14.90 6.90 11.25
CA GLY A 179 -16.30 6.43 11.33
C GLY A 179 -16.43 4.91 11.44
N ASP A 180 -17.64 4.40 11.19
CA ASP A 180 -17.96 2.97 11.30
C ASP A 180 -17.51 2.19 10.05
N PHE A 181 -16.26 1.72 10.06
CA PHE A 181 -15.75 0.85 8.99
C PHE A 181 -16.57 -0.46 8.90
N PRO A 182 -16.87 -0.98 7.69
CA PRO A 182 -16.59 -0.45 6.35
C PRO A 182 -17.70 0.41 5.75
N ASN A 183 -18.71 0.82 6.54
CA ASN A 183 -19.95 1.40 6.01
C ASN A 183 -19.96 2.93 5.95
N GLU A 184 -19.28 3.58 6.90
CA GLU A 184 -19.29 5.04 7.04
C GLU A 184 -17.85 5.57 7.08
N ASN A 185 -17.49 6.37 6.08
CA ASN A 185 -16.31 7.22 6.10
C ASN A 185 -16.76 8.67 6.30
N LEU A 186 -16.38 9.29 7.42
CA LEU A 186 -16.77 10.63 7.83
C LEU A 186 -15.98 11.73 7.10
N LEU A 187 -14.87 11.39 6.44
CA LEU A 187 -14.05 12.31 5.66
C LEU A 187 -13.53 13.50 6.48
N THR A 188 -13.22 13.28 7.75
CA THR A 188 -12.66 14.34 8.60
C THR A 188 -11.24 14.70 8.17
N ASP A 189 -10.54 13.78 7.51
CA ASP A 189 -9.26 14.04 6.83
C ASP A 189 -9.40 14.70 5.45
N GLY A 190 -10.62 14.78 4.89
CA GLY A 190 -10.91 15.33 3.57
C GLY A 190 -10.72 14.35 2.40
N PHE A 191 -10.47 13.06 2.64
CA PHE A 191 -10.14 12.08 1.61
C PHE A 191 -11.11 10.87 1.61
N GLU A 192 -11.88 10.74 0.53
CA GLU A 192 -12.74 9.56 0.32
C GLU A 192 -11.94 8.38 -0.23
N TRP A 193 -10.94 8.68 -1.07
CA TRP A 193 -10.01 7.74 -1.66
C TRP A 193 -8.62 8.36 -1.64
N THR A 194 -7.59 7.55 -1.89
CA THR A 194 -6.24 8.07 -2.11
C THR A 194 -6.15 8.85 -3.39
#